data_AF-A0A2V4HAN8-F1
#
_entry.id   AF-A0A2V4HAN8-F1
#
_cell.length_a   1.000
_cell.length_b   1.000
_cell.length_c   1.000
_cell.angle_alpha   90.00
_cell.angle_beta   90.00
_cell.angle_gamma   90.00
#
_symmetry.space_group_name_H-M   'P 1'
#
loop_
_entity.id
_entity.type
_entity.pdbx_description
1 polymer ?
#
loop_
_entity_poly.entity_id
_entity_poly.type
_entity_poly.pdbx_seq_one_letter_code
_entity_poly.pdbx_strand_id
1 'polypeptide(L)'
;MQLSYTESEFWNGIALKALNEGSMTLYKNDPVYGKVPNISKSGIFRRSIGEPKGQIADWRFTMPWDNRSVHAVEYIDRYEIHVDKYDPAKHPVLHLINDAPKYGSIILPLLALFPLLIFRKKL
;
A
#
# COMPACT_ATOMS: atom_id res chain seq x y z
N MET A 1 14.97 26.36 -12.11
CA MET A 1 13.55 26.43 -12.48
C MET A 1 12.82 25.41 -11.62
N GLN A 2 12.03 25.84 -10.65
CA GLN A 2 11.30 24.93 -9.77
C GLN A 2 10.04 24.49 -10.51
N LEU A 3 9.95 23.22 -10.88
CA LEU A 3 8.77 22.68 -11.55
C LEU A 3 7.60 22.77 -10.57
N SER A 4 6.61 23.61 -10.89
CA SER A 4 5.39 23.79 -10.10
C SER A 4 4.38 22.73 -10.56
N TYR A 5 4.35 21.60 -9.88
CA TYR A 5 3.29 20.60 -10.01
C TYR A 5 2.20 20.87 -8.97
N THR A 6 0.94 20.64 -9.33
CA THR A 6 -0.11 20.44 -8.32
C THR A 6 0.20 19.18 -7.49
N GLU A 7 -0.35 19.09 -6.28
CA GLU A 7 -0.17 17.90 -5.45
C GLU A 7 -0.68 16.63 -6.15
N SER A 8 -1.77 16.74 -6.90
CA SER A 8 -2.32 15.63 -7.69
C SER A 8 -1.36 15.18 -8.79
N GLU A 9 -0.84 16.11 -9.61
CA GLU A 9 0.09 15.77 -10.70
C GLU A 9 1.36 15.10 -10.16
N PHE A 10 1.90 15.64 -9.05
CA PHE A 10 3.06 15.07 -8.39
C PHE A 10 2.82 13.60 -8.00
N TRP A 11 1.74 13.34 -7.26
CA TRP A 11 1.46 11.99 -6.76
C TRP A 11 1.05 11.00 -7.86
N ASN A 12 0.41 11.47 -8.95
CA ASN A 12 0.21 10.65 -10.15
C ASN A 12 1.55 10.23 -10.77
N GLY A 13 2.49 11.17 -10.91
CA GLY A 13 3.83 10.87 -11.42
C GLY A 13 4.59 9.88 -10.54
N ILE A 14 4.55 10.05 -9.22
CA ILE A 14 5.15 9.11 -8.27
C ILE A 14 4.50 7.73 -8.34
N ALA A 15 3.17 7.65 -8.44
CA ALA A 15 2.47 6.37 -8.58
C ALA A 15 2.88 5.64 -9.88
N LEU A 16 2.95 6.36 -11.01
CA LEU A 16 3.40 5.80 -12.28
C LEU A 16 4.86 5.35 -12.21
N LYS A 17 5.73 6.12 -11.56
CA LYS A 17 7.13 5.75 -11.34
C LYS A 17 7.24 4.48 -10.50
N ALA A 18 6.50 4.38 -9.40
CA ALA A 18 6.45 3.17 -8.58
C ALA A 18 5.91 1.97 -9.37
N LEU A 19 4.90 2.14 -10.23
CA LEU A 19 4.40 1.07 -11.11
C LEU A 19 5.45 0.55 -12.10
N ASN A 20 6.37 1.41 -12.52
CA ASN A 20 7.47 1.06 -13.42
C ASN A 20 8.67 0.44 -12.68
N GLU A 21 9.03 0.99 -11.52
CA GLU A 21 10.24 0.61 -10.77
C GLU A 21 9.97 -0.45 -9.67
N GLY A 22 8.72 -0.73 -9.35
CA GLY A 22 8.27 -1.69 -8.34
C GLY A 22 8.29 -1.14 -6.91
N SER A 23 9.33 -0.41 -6.52
CA SER A 23 9.41 0.25 -5.22
C SER A 23 10.31 1.49 -5.25
N MET A 24 10.06 2.43 -4.36
CA MET A 24 10.90 3.61 -4.19
C MET A 24 10.78 4.20 -2.78
N THR A 25 11.79 4.96 -2.38
CA THR A 25 11.75 5.81 -1.18
C THR A 25 11.76 7.27 -1.62
N LEU A 26 10.90 8.08 -1.00
CA LEU A 26 10.77 9.51 -1.31
C LEU A 26 10.84 10.31 -0.01
N TYR A 27 11.88 11.12 0.16
CA TYR A 27 12.04 11.94 1.37
C TYR A 27 11.13 13.16 1.32
N LYS A 28 10.61 13.61 2.47
CA LYS A 28 9.76 14.82 2.53
C LYS A 28 10.51 16.08 2.12
N ASN A 29 11.82 16.09 2.34
CA ASN A 29 12.77 17.06 1.79
C ASN A 29 13.71 16.30 0.84
N ASP A 30 13.29 16.15 -0.40
CA ASP A 30 13.99 15.36 -1.41
C ASP A 30 14.98 16.23 -2.22
N PRO A 31 16.19 15.75 -2.54
CA PRO A 31 17.16 16.52 -3.32
C PRO A 31 16.72 16.78 -4.77
N VAL A 32 15.85 15.93 -5.33
CA VAL A 32 15.36 16.06 -6.71
C VAL A 32 14.06 16.85 -6.75
N TYR A 33 13.11 16.50 -5.87
CA TYR A 33 11.77 17.07 -5.89
C TYR A 33 11.58 18.26 -4.94
N GLY A 34 12.56 18.56 -4.10
CA GLY A 34 12.45 19.58 -3.06
C GLY A 34 11.46 19.16 -1.97
N LYS A 35 10.60 20.08 -1.54
CA LYS A 35 9.58 19.80 -0.53
C LYS A 35 8.45 18.99 -1.14
N VAL A 36 8.35 17.72 -0.77
CA VAL A 36 7.33 16.81 -1.28
C VAL A 36 5.95 17.19 -0.75
N PRO A 37 4.92 17.29 -1.62
CA PRO A 37 3.57 17.60 -1.19
C PRO A 37 2.94 16.51 -0.31
N ASN A 38 1.98 16.88 0.53
CA ASN A 38 1.30 15.92 1.40
C ASN A 38 0.43 14.95 0.57
N ILE A 39 0.66 13.65 0.71
CA ILE A 39 -0.08 12.58 0.00
C ILE A 39 -1.59 12.59 0.26
N SER A 40 -2.04 13.11 1.40
CA SER A 40 -3.46 13.26 1.71
C SER A 40 -4.19 14.21 0.76
N LYS A 41 -3.45 15.10 0.07
CA LYS A 41 -3.97 16.04 -0.95
C LYS A 41 -3.82 15.51 -2.38
N SER A 42 -3.35 14.29 -2.57
CA SER A 42 -3.12 13.72 -3.91
C SER A 42 -4.39 13.50 -4.73
N GLY A 43 -5.54 13.35 -4.08
CA GLY A 43 -6.82 12.98 -4.73
C GLY A 43 -6.91 11.53 -5.22
N ILE A 44 -5.77 10.85 -5.43
CA ILE A 44 -5.71 9.46 -5.91
C ILE A 44 -5.38 8.45 -4.81
N PHE A 45 -4.60 8.85 -3.80
CA PHE A 45 -4.31 8.00 -2.65
C PHE A 45 -5.37 8.17 -1.58
N ARG A 46 -5.83 7.05 -1.04
CA ARG A 46 -6.76 6.99 0.09
C ARG A 46 -6.07 6.38 1.30
N ARG A 47 -6.50 6.74 2.50
CA ARG A 47 -6.03 6.09 3.74
C ARG A 47 -6.27 4.58 3.67
N SER A 48 -5.27 3.81 4.08
CA SER A 48 -5.35 2.37 4.25
C SER A 48 -4.79 1.96 5.62
N ILE A 49 -4.82 0.67 5.91
CA ILE A 49 -4.22 0.07 7.10
C ILE A 49 -3.23 -0.99 6.62
N GLY A 50 -1.94 -0.76 6.90
CA GLY A 50 -0.87 -1.72 6.63
C GLY A 50 -0.37 -2.43 7.89
N GLU A 51 0.68 -3.25 7.74
CA GLU A 51 1.42 -3.79 8.89
C GLU A 51 2.06 -2.65 9.68
N PRO A 52 1.87 -2.57 11.01
CA PRO A 52 2.55 -1.59 11.85
C PRO A 52 4.08 -1.76 11.82
N LYS A 53 4.77 -0.73 11.33
CA LYS A 53 6.24 -0.61 11.17
C LYS A 53 6.77 0.70 11.76
N GLY A 54 5.94 1.46 12.47
CA GLY A 54 6.28 2.80 12.98
C GLY A 54 5.90 3.93 12.02
N GLN A 55 5.10 3.65 11.00
CA GLN A 55 4.52 4.64 10.11
C GLN A 55 3.45 5.48 10.83
N ILE A 56 3.27 6.72 10.38
CA ILE A 56 2.17 7.60 10.81
C ILE A 56 0.92 7.43 9.95
N ALA A 57 1.08 6.86 8.76
CA ALA A 57 -0.02 6.56 7.87
C ALA A 57 0.33 5.52 6.82
N ASP A 58 -0.68 4.80 6.37
CA ASP A 58 -0.65 4.02 5.14
C ASP A 58 -1.61 4.65 4.13
N TRP A 59 -1.18 4.68 2.88
CA TRP A 59 -1.91 5.28 1.77
C TRP A 59 -1.91 4.34 0.59
N ARG A 60 -3.04 4.20 -0.08
CA ARG A 60 -3.19 3.28 -1.20
C ARG A 60 -3.84 3.95 -2.40
N PHE A 61 -3.24 3.75 -3.55
CA PHE A 61 -3.84 4.04 -4.84
C PHE A 61 -4.31 2.74 -5.48
N THR A 62 -5.64 2.56 -5.48
CA THR A 62 -6.34 1.47 -6.14
C THR A 62 -6.68 1.84 -7.57
N MET A 63 -6.21 1.07 -8.54
CA MET A 63 -6.51 1.27 -9.96
C MET A 63 -7.71 0.40 -10.34
N PRO A 64 -8.88 0.93 -10.71
CA PRO A 64 -10.07 0.13 -11.00
C PRO A 64 -9.86 -0.98 -12.05
N TRP A 65 -9.00 -0.72 -13.05
CA TRP A 65 -8.72 -1.60 -14.20
C TRP A 65 -7.54 -2.56 -14.02
N ASP A 66 -6.78 -2.49 -12.92
CA ASP A 66 -5.62 -3.34 -12.66
C ASP A 66 -5.82 -4.11 -11.34
N ASN A 67 -5.26 -5.31 -11.23
CA ASN A 67 -5.27 -6.07 -9.99
C ASN A 67 -4.23 -5.55 -8.99
N ARG A 68 -3.21 -4.83 -9.48
CA ARG A 68 -2.18 -4.22 -8.65
C ARG A 68 -2.70 -3.00 -7.91
N SER A 69 -1.94 -2.54 -6.92
CA SER A 69 -2.13 -1.23 -6.30
C SER A 69 -0.80 -0.64 -5.86
N VAL A 70 -0.74 0.68 -5.73
CA VAL A 70 0.44 1.36 -5.18
C VAL A 70 0.18 1.65 -3.71
N HIS A 71 1.05 1.14 -2.85
CA HIS A 71 0.99 1.33 -1.41
C HIS A 71 2.15 2.24 -0.97
N ALA A 72 1.82 3.33 -0.30
CA ALA A 72 2.74 4.30 0.24
C ALA A 72 2.63 4.32 1.77
N VAL A 73 3.70 3.92 2.43
CA VAL A 73 3.88 3.94 3.87
C VAL A 73 4.52 5.27 4.24
N GLU A 74 3.82 6.09 5.01
CA GLU A 74 4.27 7.42 5.42
C GLU A 74 4.93 7.39 6.79
N TYR A 75 6.19 7.82 6.82
CA TYR A 75 6.93 8.10 8.05
C TYR A 75 7.03 9.61 8.28
N ILE A 76 7.69 9.99 9.38
CA ILE A 76 7.84 11.39 9.75
C ILE A 76 8.69 12.16 8.72
N ASP A 77 9.65 11.48 8.09
CA ASP A 77 10.69 12.05 7.23
C ASP A 77 10.60 11.62 5.76
N ARG A 78 9.89 10.53 5.46
CA ARG A 78 9.83 9.92 4.11
C ARG A 78 8.54 9.17 3.83
N TYR A 79 8.39 8.76 2.58
CA TYR A 79 7.43 7.78 2.10
C TYR A 79 8.19 6.57 1.56
N GLU A 80 7.80 5.37 1.99
CA GLU A 80 8.24 4.11 1.38
C GLU A 80 7.11 3.58 0.52
N ILE A 81 7.35 3.46 -0.79
CA ILE A 81 6.32 3.20 -1.78
C ILE A 81 6.64 1.88 -2.48
N HIS A 82 5.65 1.00 -2.61
CA HIS A 82 5.77 -0.26 -3.35
C HIS A 82 4.49 -0.59 -4.08
N VAL A 83 4.61 -1.49 -5.05
CA VAL A 83 3.48 -2.04 -5.79
C VAL A 83 3.09 -3.39 -5.19
N ASP A 84 1.86 -3.48 -4.70
CA ASP A 84 1.27 -4.77 -4.36
C ASP A 84 0.80 -5.45 -5.66
N LYS A 85 1.17 -6.71 -5.84
CA LYS A 85 0.75 -7.54 -6.97
C LYS A 85 -0.77 -7.73 -6.97
N TYR A 86 -1.36 -7.84 -5.79
CA TYR A 86 -2.81 -7.92 -5.59
C TYR A 86 -3.27 -6.85 -4.61
N ASP A 87 -4.16 -5.99 -5.07
CA ASP A 87 -4.85 -5.01 -4.24
C ASP A 87 -5.70 -5.76 -3.18
N PRO A 88 -5.46 -5.55 -1.87
CA PRO A 88 -6.20 -6.20 -0.80
C PRO A 88 -7.70 -5.86 -0.81
N ALA A 89 -8.10 -4.72 -1.39
CA ALA A 89 -9.51 -4.38 -1.54
C ALA A 89 -10.23 -5.22 -2.61
N LYS A 90 -9.49 -5.80 -3.56
CA LYS A 90 -10.03 -6.62 -4.66
C LYS A 90 -9.80 -8.11 -4.44
N HIS A 91 -8.59 -8.48 -4.03
CA HIS A 91 -8.11 -9.85 -3.94
C HIS A 91 -7.43 -10.10 -2.59
N PRO A 92 -8.15 -10.01 -1.46
CA PRO A 92 -7.56 -10.06 -0.12
C PRO A 92 -6.78 -11.35 0.16
N VAL A 93 -7.26 -12.50 -0.35
CA VAL A 93 -6.58 -13.79 -0.18
C VAL A 93 -5.29 -13.86 -0.99
N LEU A 94 -5.32 -13.42 -2.25
CA LEU A 94 -4.12 -13.42 -3.10
C LEU A 94 -3.07 -12.44 -2.58
N HIS A 95 -3.51 -11.30 -2.04
CA HIS A 95 -2.64 -10.34 -1.36
C HIS A 95 -1.92 -10.98 -0.17
N LEU A 96 -2.63 -11.67 0.71
CA LEU A 96 -2.02 -12.36 1.86
C LEU A 96 -0.98 -13.41 1.44
N ILE A 97 -1.18 -14.09 0.30
CA ILE A 97 -0.26 -15.13 -0.17
C ILE A 97 0.98 -14.52 -0.85
N ASN A 98 0.79 -13.49 -1.67
CA ASN A 98 1.85 -12.99 -2.56
C ASN A 98 2.56 -11.75 -2.00
N ASP A 99 1.82 -10.85 -1.37
CA ASP A 99 2.31 -9.52 -0.96
C ASP A 99 2.57 -9.45 0.55
N ALA A 100 1.81 -10.23 1.34
CA ALA A 100 1.93 -10.30 2.81
C ALA A 100 2.12 -11.73 3.36
N PRO A 101 3.08 -12.55 2.83
CA PRO A 101 3.18 -13.99 3.11
C PRO A 101 3.33 -14.33 4.60
N LYS A 102 3.99 -13.46 5.39
CA LYS A 102 4.08 -13.60 6.85
C LYS A 102 2.69 -13.67 7.49
N TYR A 103 1.75 -12.84 7.09
CA TYR A 103 0.37 -12.86 7.58
C TYR A 103 -0.45 -13.98 6.95
N GLY A 104 -0.26 -14.27 5.66
CA GLY A 104 -0.89 -15.41 4.99
C GLY A 104 -0.62 -16.73 5.71
N SER A 105 0.62 -16.92 6.20
CA SER A 105 1.01 -18.12 6.95
C SER A 105 0.29 -18.31 8.29
N ILE A 106 -0.27 -17.24 8.87
CA ILE A 106 -0.97 -17.27 10.17
C ILE A 106 -2.49 -17.27 9.96
N ILE A 107 -3.00 -16.38 9.11
CA ILE A 107 -4.43 -16.13 8.94
C ILE A 107 -5.11 -17.29 8.19
N LEU A 108 -4.49 -17.82 7.13
CA LEU A 108 -5.11 -18.87 6.31
C LEU A 108 -5.32 -20.18 7.10
N PRO A 109 -4.35 -20.67 7.90
CA PRO A 109 -4.58 -21.83 8.75
C PRO A 109 -5.67 -21.62 9.81
N LEU A 110 -5.72 -20.43 10.43
CA LEU A 110 -6.76 -20.12 11.42
C LEU A 110 -8.17 -20.16 10.80
N LEU A 111 -8.33 -19.60 9.59
CA LEU A 111 -9.59 -19.66 8.87
C LEU A 111 -9.98 -21.09 8.47
N ALA A 112 -9.00 -21.94 8.10
CA ALA A 112 -9.24 -23.34 7.76
C ALA A 112 -9.61 -24.20 8.99
N LEU A 113 -9.05 -23.90 10.16
CA LEU A 113 -9.30 -24.62 11.41
C LEU A 113 -10.59 -24.18 12.12
N PHE A 114 -11.06 -22.96 11.88
CA PHE A 114 -12.27 -22.42 12.49
C PHE A 114 -13.54 -23.27 12.25
N PRO A 115 -13.84 -23.74 11.02
CA PRO A 115 -14.98 -24.64 10.80
C PRO A 115 -14.83 -25.96 11.56
N LEU A 116 -13.62 -26.53 11.61
CA LEU A 116 -13.36 -27.80 12.32
C LEU A 116 -13.68 -27.67 13.81
N LEU A 117 -13.44 -26.51 14.43
CA LEU A 117 -13.78 -26.26 15.84
C LEU A 117 -15.29 -26.12 16.07
N ILE A 118 -16.04 -25.61 15.10
CA ILE A 118 -17.51 -25.49 15.18
C ILE A 118 -18.18 -26.85 15.00
N PHE A 119 -17.74 -27.65 14.02
CA PHE A 119 -18.33 -28.96 13.74
C PHE A 119 -18.04 -29.99 14.83
N ARG A 120 -16.91 -29.87 15.54
CA ARG A 120 -16.58 -30.77 16.66
C ARG A 120 -17.48 -30.61 17.89
N LYS A 121 -18.22 -29.50 18.02
CA LYS A 121 -19.18 -29.27 19.11
C LYS A 121 -20.60 -29.77 18.80
N LYS A 122 -20.85 -30.26 17.58
CA LYS A 122 -22.18 -30.74 17.13
C LYS A 122 -22.26 -32.27 17.00
N LEU A 123 -21.22 -33.00 17.39
CA LEU A 123 -21.15 -34.45 17.52
C LEU A 123 -20.95 -34.79 19.00
#